data_AF-A0A0S4TNE6-F1
#
_entry.id   AF-A0A0S4TNE6-F1
#
_cell.length_a   1.000
_cell.length_b   1.000
_cell.length_c   1.000
_cell.angle_alpha   90.00
_cell.angle_beta   90.00
_cell.angle_gamma   90.00
#
_symmetry.space_group_name_H-M   'P 1'
#
loop_
_entity.id
_entity.type
_entity.pdbx_description
1 polymer ?
#
loop_
_entity_poly.entity_id
_entity_poly.type
_entity_poly.pdbx_seq_one_letter_code
_entity_poly.pdbx_strand_id
1 'polypeptide(L)' 'MRIRTTHAQIKQCLSAFEAMPEIVEAHRITGEDCFMVRMVAEEMAQLETAIDALARFGPVTTSAVLASYPPKTIRGAQP' A
#
# COMPACT_ATOMS: atom_id res chain seq x y z
N MET A 1 -0.91 -3.85 0.81
CA MET A 1 -2.31 -3.44 1.03
C MET A 1 -2.83 -2.73 -0.21
N ARG A 2 -4.10 -2.91 -0.54
CA ARG A 2 -4.79 -2.19 -1.60
C ARG A 2 -5.97 -1.45 -1.00
N ILE A 3 -6.16 -0.19 -1.38
CA ILE A 3 -7.20 0.68 -0.82
C ILE A 3 -8.09 1.17 -1.94
N ARG A 4 -9.38 0.92 -1.79
CA ARG A 4 -10.42 1.54 -2.60
C ARG A 4 -10.96 2.74 -1.87
N THR A 5 -10.84 3.90 -2.48
CA THR A 5 -11.31 5.16 -1.90
C THR A 5 -12.04 6.00 -2.94
N THR A 6 -12.61 7.12 -2.53
CA THR A 6 -13.22 8.09 -3.45
C THR A 6 -12.19 9.12 -3.90
N HIS A 7 -12.43 9.79 -5.03
CA HIS A 7 -11.55 10.85 -5.50
C HIS A 7 -11.35 11.97 -4.47
N ALA A 8 -12.39 12.28 -3.68
CA ALA A 8 -12.37 13.31 -2.65
C ALA A 8 -11.47 12.97 -1.44
N GLN A 9 -11.13 11.68 -1.24
CA GLN A 9 -10.30 11.21 -0.13
C GLN A 9 -8.84 10.95 -0.52
N ILE A 10 -8.48 11.09 -1.81
CA ILE A 10 -7.12 10.80 -2.31
C ILE A 10 -6.05 11.60 -1.56
N LYS A 11 -6.27 12.90 -1.31
CA LYS A 11 -5.29 13.74 -0.62
C LYS A 11 -5.08 13.28 0.82
N GLN A 12 -6.18 12.95 1.51
CA GLN A 12 -6.17 12.49 2.90
C GLN A 12 -5.50 11.12 3.03
N CYS A 13 -5.71 10.21 2.07
CA CYS A 13 -4.96 8.95 2.01
C CYS A 13 -3.46 9.19 1.88
N LEU A 14 -3.04 10.07 0.96
CA LEU A 14 -1.61 10.38 0.77
C LEU A 14 -0.99 10.95 2.05
N SER A 15 -1.66 11.90 2.71
CA SER A 15 -1.20 12.43 4.00
C SER A 15 -1.15 11.37 5.11
N ALA A 16 -2.08 10.42 5.11
CA ALA A 16 -2.04 9.30 6.06
C ALA A 16 -0.84 8.39 5.79
N PHE A 17 -0.55 8.09 4.53
CA PHE A 17 0.62 7.27 4.16
C PHE A 17 1.92 7.95 4.57
N GLU A 18 2.04 9.26 4.37
CA GLU A 18 3.22 10.04 4.81
C GLU A 18 3.40 10.05 6.33
N ALA A 19 2.30 9.99 7.10
CA ALA A 19 2.34 9.99 8.56
C ALA A 19 2.57 8.60 9.18
N MET A 20 2.48 7.52 8.39
CA MET A 20 2.61 6.13 8.84
C MET A 20 3.98 5.58 8.45
N PRO A 21 4.99 5.59 9.35
CA PRO A 21 6.37 5.17 9.02
C PRO A 21 6.48 3.70 8.59
N GLU A 22 5.51 2.87 8.97
CA GLU A 22 5.40 1.48 8.53
C GLU A 22 5.12 1.35 7.03
N ILE A 23 4.55 2.37 6.37
CA ILE A 23 4.30 2.40 4.93
C ILE A 23 5.59 2.81 4.21
N VAL A 24 6.20 1.85 3.53
CA VAL A 24 7.50 2.04 2.87
C VAL A 24 7.39 2.33 1.38
N GLU A 25 6.25 1.99 0.75
CA GLU A 25 5.97 2.29 -0.65
C GLU A 25 4.48 2.58 -0.84
N ALA A 26 4.14 3.57 -1.66
CA ALA A 26 2.77 3.87 -2.04
C ALA A 26 2.70 4.20 -3.54
N HIS A 27 1.78 3.55 -4.24
CA HIS A 27 1.56 3.72 -5.66
C HIS A 27 0.09 4.01 -5.92
N ARG A 28 -0.18 5.07 -6.69
CA ARG A 28 -1.50 5.28 -7.29
C ARG A 28 -1.61 4.40 -8.52
N ILE A 29 -2.65 3.59 -8.60
CA ILE A 29 -2.82 2.58 -9.65
C ILE A 29 -4.13 2.81 -10.41
N THR A 30 -4.26 2.15 -11.56
CA THR A 30 -5.52 2.04 -12.30
C THR A 30 -6.24 0.75 -11.92
N GLY A 31 -7.56 0.74 -12.09
CA GLY A 31 -8.41 -0.41 -11.76
C GLY A 31 -9.44 -0.09 -10.68
N GLU A 32 -9.85 -1.11 -9.94
CA GLU A 32 -10.89 -1.01 -8.91
C GLU A 32 -10.36 -0.41 -7.59
N ASP A 33 -9.08 -0.64 -7.27
CA ASP A 33 -8.40 -0.02 -6.15
C ASP A 33 -7.69 1.27 -6.60
N CYS A 34 -7.65 2.27 -5.72
CA CYS A 34 -7.00 3.56 -6.00
C CYS A 34 -5.50 3.54 -5.66
N PHE A 35 -5.13 2.77 -4.63
CA PHE A 35 -3.76 2.70 -4.14
C PHE A 35 -3.32 1.26 -3.90
N MET A 36 -2.04 1.00 -4.21
CA MET A 36 -1.30 -0.16 -3.73
C MET A 36 -0.16 0.33 -2.84
N VAL A 37 -0.08 -0.22 -1.65
CA VAL A 37 0.82 0.25 -0.59
C VAL A 37 1.56 -0.94 -0.01
N ARG A 38 2.88 -0.84 0.16
CA ARG A 38 3.67 -1.83 0.90
C ARG A 38 3.98 -1.26 2.28
N MET A 39 3.74 -2.08 3.30
CA MET A 39 4.08 -1.75 4.67
C MET A 39 4.87 -2.87 5.32
N VAL A 40 5.64 -2.53 6.35
CA VAL A 40 6.38 -3.47 7.20
C VAL A 40 5.83 -3.37 8.61
N ALA A 41 5.42 -4.50 9.16
CA ALA A 41 4.97 -4.59 10.55
C ALA A 41 5.89 -5.54 11.32
N GLU A 42 6.23 -5.19 12.55
CA GLU A 42 7.00 -6.05 13.46
C GLU A 42 6.12 -7.15 14.07
N GLU A 43 4.83 -6.86 14.26
CA GLU A 43 3.85 -7.77 14.83
C GLU A 43 2.46 -7.60 14.21
N MET A 44 1.58 -8.59 14.42
CA MET A 44 0.23 -8.59 13.85
C MET A 44 -0.63 -7.43 14.38
N ALA A 45 -0.45 -7.01 15.64
CA ALA A 45 -1.19 -5.89 16.22
C ALA A 45 -0.94 -4.56 15.48
N GLN A 46 0.30 -4.35 15.01
CA GLN A 46 0.64 -3.18 14.19
C GLN A 46 -0.04 -3.24 12.82
N LEU A 47 -0.11 -4.43 12.20
CA LEU A 47 -0.84 -4.62 10.94
C LEU A 47 -2.33 -4.34 11.11
N GLU A 48 -2.95 -4.84 12.18
CA GLU A 48 -4.36 -4.57 12.51
C GLU A 48 -4.60 -3.07 12.69
N THR A 49 -3.74 -2.38 13.45
CA THR A 49 -3.80 -0.93 13.66
C THR A 49 -3.73 -0.17 12.34
N ALA A 50 -2.84 -0.57 11.43
CA ALA A 50 -2.71 0.05 10.11
C ALA A 50 -3.95 -0.23 9.23
N ILE A 51 -4.49 -1.45 9.26
CA ILE A 51 -5.74 -1.79 8.55
C ILE A 51 -6.87 -0.88 9.02
N ASP A 52 -7.07 -0.76 10.33
CA ASP A 52 -8.13 0.05 10.93
C ASP A 52 -7.94 1.54 10.61
N ALA A 53 -6.69 2.01 10.66
CA ALA A 53 -6.36 3.38 10.28
C ALA A 53 -6.72 3.65 8.83
N LEU A 54 -6.45 2.73 7.90
CA LEU A 54 -6.72 2.89 6.48
C LEU A 54 -8.18 2.63 6.10
N ALA A 55 -8.90 1.79 6.85
CA ALA A 55 -10.31 1.44 6.61
C ALA A 55 -11.24 2.67 6.67
N ARG A 56 -10.84 3.74 7.35
CA ARG A 56 -11.58 5.02 7.37
C ARG A 56 -11.70 5.68 5.98
N PHE A 57 -10.82 5.34 5.05
CA PHE A 57 -10.82 5.86 3.69
C PHE A 57 -11.58 4.99 2.69
N GLY A 58 -12.03 3.80 3.12
CA GLY A 58 -12.76 2.84 2.31
C GLY A 58 -12.21 1.41 2.44
N PRO A 59 -12.73 0.46 1.64
CA PRO A 59 -12.33 -0.94 1.73
C PRO A 59 -10.83 -1.16 1.54
N VAL A 60 -10.24 -1.95 2.44
CA VAL A 60 -8.82 -2.31 2.42
C VAL A 60 -8.68 -3.80 2.17
N THR A 61 -7.91 -4.18 1.15
CA THR A 61 -7.53 -5.56 0.89
C THR A 61 -6.07 -5.78 1.30
N THR A 62 -5.83 -6.72 2.20
CA THR A 62 -4.49 -7.01 2.73
C THR A 62 -3.95 -8.32 2.16
N SER A 63 -2.63 -8.38 1.96
CA SER A 63 -1.92 -9.59 1.57
C SER A 63 -0.60 -9.61 2.31
N ALA A 64 -0.26 -10.74 2.92
CA ALA A 64 1.02 -10.95 3.58
C ALA A 64 2.00 -11.60 2.60
N VAL A 65 3.20 -11.05 2.49
CA VAL A 65 4.25 -11.60 1.64
C VAL A 65 4.92 -12.76 2.38
N LEU A 66 4.69 -13.99 1.92
CA LEU A 66 5.30 -15.19 2.52
C LEU A 66 6.77 -15.37 2.12
N ALA A 67 7.11 -15.02 0.89
CA ALA A 67 8.46 -15.08 0.35
C ALA A 67 8.61 -14.06 -0.79
N SER A 68 9.83 -13.54 -0.95
CA SER A 68 10.22 -12.71 -2.09
C SER A 68 11.25 -13.45 -2.93
N TYR A 69 11.16 -13.33 -4.26
CA TYR A 69 12.11 -13.91 -5.19
C TYR A 69 12.89 -12.80 -5.90
N PRO A 70 14.14 -13.05 -6.34
CA PRO A 70 14.95 -12.02 -7.01
C PRO A 70 14.24 -11.42 -8.23
N PRO A 71 14.31 -10.09 -8.44
CA PRO A 71 13.73 -9.46 -9.61
C PRO A 71 14.44 -9.96 -10.87
N LYS A 72 13.67 -10.20 -11.94
CA LYS A 72 14.24 -10.51 -13.26
C LYS A 72 14.61 -9.21 -13.96
N THR A 73 15.87 -9.07 -14.36
CA THR A 73 16.30 -7.95 -15.20
C THR A 73 15.61 -8.02 -16.56
N ILE A 74 14.94 -6.94 -16.97
CA ILE A 74 14.47 -6.81 -18.36
C ILE A 74 15.70 -6.55 -19.22
N ARG A 75 16.09 -7.52 -20.05
CA ARG A 75 17.14 -7.31 -21.06
C ARG A 75 16.56 -6.45 -22.19
N GLY A 76 16.78 -5.13 -22.15
CA GLY A 76 16.45 -4.23 -23.26
C GLY A 76 16.10 -2.80 -22.88
N ALA A 77 17.13 -2.01 -22.54
CA ALA A 77 17.28 -0.61 -22.92
C ALA A 77 18.72 -0.21 -22.51
N GLN A 78 19.68 -0.42 -23.42
CA GLN A 78 20.88 0.42 -23.43
C GLN A 78 20.44 1.85 -23.79
N PRO A 79 21.14 2.88 -23.27
CA PRO A 79 20.76 4.29 -23.42
C PRO A 79 20.61 4.72 -24.89
#